data_AF-A0A0B7BBW2-F1
#
_entry.id   AF-A0A0B7BBW2-F1
#
_cell.length_a   1.000
_cell.length_b   1.000
_cell.length_c   1.000
_cell.angle_alpha   90.00
_cell.angle_beta   90.00
_cell.angle_gamma   90.00
#
_symmetry.space_group_name_H-M   'P 1'
#
loop_
_entity.id
_entity.type
_entity.pdbx_description
1 polymer ?
#
loop_
_entity_poly.entity_id
_entity_poly.type
_entity_poly.pdbx_seq_one_letter_code
_entity_poly.pdbx_strand_id
1 'polypeptide(L)'
;VGCSVLLISPALFVFVVLPIVNFHRVYTTAACCASLAIHVQSCLSKFSPKHTEEIKNKMVDTAEAEQLIRQGLLRRTVVTDGSSPSADSDMLSDGIHSYEKITKSAISQKLKLFTLKTLIPTFLILVMPNLVILIWFAGIHCDGNYSKMLSFFANRSILTGLSEIWTLVRYPSVPIIGIFISYCIYSLSMMKILPGPIVYGPVTPKGNTPVYTDNGFTFYILTLTLFWVFTFLLHPFGISPSIIYDRFDEVLFTLNVFSLIFCAFLYVKGKYFPTSADSGSTGNIIFDYYWGMELYPKVYGFDVKVFTNCRFGMMVWALLVCVYAVKSYELYGIVDSMFVSTFLQLLYITKFFWWESGYMRTIDIILDRAGFYICWGCLVYVPGLYASVSFYLVSHPVNLGLIISGIFLCLGTLSIYINFAADNQKQEVRHADGNCLVWGRKPEIIRAKYHLENGDMKESILLASGWWGLSRHFHYIPEIMLAFFWSAPALFNNLMPYTYLISLLILLVHRSYRDDSKCNNKYGIFWLEYCKKVPHKIVPFLF
;
A
#
# COMPACT_ATOMS: atom_id res chain seq x y z
N VAL A 1 6.71 4.22 -36.86
CA VAL A 1 5.70 5.08 -36.20
C VAL A 1 5.06 4.24 -35.10
N GLY A 2 5.61 4.12 -33.90
CA GLY A 2 5.79 5.20 -32.93
C GLY A 2 4.67 5.10 -31.89
N CYS A 3 4.66 4.05 -31.06
CA CYS A 3 3.70 3.90 -29.95
C CYS A 3 4.44 3.33 -28.73
N SER A 4 5.03 4.23 -27.95
CA SER A 4 5.63 3.94 -26.66
C SER A 4 4.51 3.88 -25.62
N VAL A 5 4.13 2.66 -25.23
CA VAL A 5 3.11 2.40 -24.22
C VAL A 5 3.58 2.95 -22.87
N LEU A 6 2.89 3.99 -22.41
CA LEU A 6 3.01 4.52 -21.05
C LEU A 6 2.62 3.43 -20.04
N LEU A 7 3.56 3.05 -19.18
CA LEU A 7 3.30 2.27 -17.97
C LEU A 7 2.50 3.15 -16.98
N ILE A 8 1.18 3.17 -17.18
CA ILE A 8 0.20 3.61 -16.20
C ILE A 8 0.21 2.59 -15.06
N SER A 9 0.07 3.05 -13.81
CA SER A 9 -0.01 2.22 -12.60
C SER A 9 -0.81 0.92 -12.85
N PRO A 10 -0.26 -0.28 -12.55
CA PRO A 10 -0.93 -1.55 -12.84
C PRO A 10 -2.30 -1.68 -12.16
N ALA A 11 -2.54 -0.92 -11.07
CA ALA A 11 -3.83 -0.85 -10.40
C ALA A 11 -4.94 -0.42 -11.37
N LEU A 12 -4.67 0.52 -12.27
CA LEU A 12 -5.70 1.06 -13.17
C LEU A 12 -5.97 0.18 -14.38
N PHE A 13 -4.95 -0.53 -14.87
CA PHE A 13 -5.11 -1.42 -16.02
C PHE A 13 -6.06 -2.58 -15.70
N VAL A 14 -6.09 -3.02 -14.45
CA VAL A 14 -7.01 -4.08 -13.99
C VAL A 14 -8.45 -3.58 -13.85
N PHE A 15 -8.67 -2.36 -13.36
CA PHE A 15 -10.03 -1.83 -13.16
C PHE A 15 -10.71 -1.28 -14.43
N VAL A 16 -9.94 -0.89 -15.45
CA VAL A 16 -10.50 -0.27 -16.68
C VAL A 16 -10.56 -1.24 -17.88
N VAL A 17 -9.69 -2.26 -17.95
CA VAL A 17 -9.51 -3.05 -19.20
C VAL A 17 -9.81 -4.55 -19.06
N LEU A 18 -9.83 -5.10 -17.84
CA LEU A 18 -9.80 -6.56 -17.63
C LEU A 18 -11.11 -7.35 -17.41
N PRO A 19 -12.35 -6.89 -17.70
CA PRO A 19 -13.54 -7.75 -17.61
C PRO A 19 -14.01 -8.33 -18.96
N ILE A 20 -13.10 -8.77 -19.84
CA ILE A 20 -13.46 -9.48 -21.11
C ILE A 20 -12.99 -10.95 -21.11
N VAL A 21 -12.97 -11.63 -19.96
CA VAL A 21 -12.72 -13.09 -19.97
C VAL A 21 -13.94 -13.82 -19.41
N ASN A 22 -14.64 -14.54 -20.30
CA ASN A 22 -15.80 -15.37 -20.02
C ASN A 22 -15.50 -16.42 -18.94
N PHE A 23 -16.09 -16.24 -17.76
CA PHE A 23 -15.86 -17.03 -16.54
C PHE A 23 -16.70 -18.33 -16.48
N HIS A 24 -16.90 -19.05 -17.59
CA HIS A 24 -17.79 -20.23 -17.58
C HIS A 24 -17.10 -21.59 -17.33
N ARG A 25 -15.78 -21.64 -17.15
CA ARG A 25 -15.04 -22.88 -16.82
C ARG A 25 -13.82 -22.62 -15.95
N VAL A 26 -13.99 -22.55 -14.62
CA VAL A 26 -12.87 -22.71 -13.68
C VAL A 26 -13.34 -23.48 -12.45
N TYR A 27 -13.38 -24.81 -12.56
CA TYR A 27 -13.35 -25.71 -11.42
C TYR A 27 -11.91 -26.21 -11.29
N THR A 28 -11.14 -25.63 -10.36
CA THR A 28 -10.13 -26.25 -9.48
C THR A 28 -9.15 -25.20 -8.93
N THR A 29 -8.95 -25.30 -7.62
CA THR A 29 -8.26 -24.43 -6.67
C THR A 29 -6.74 -24.38 -6.85
N ALA A 30 -6.11 -23.28 -6.42
CA ALA A 30 -4.67 -22.97 -6.42
C ALA A 30 -3.98 -22.78 -7.79
N ALA A 31 -4.31 -23.57 -8.81
CA ALA A 31 -3.71 -23.44 -10.14
C ALA A 31 -4.14 -22.14 -10.86
N CYS A 32 -5.32 -21.58 -10.56
CA CYS A 32 -5.83 -20.40 -11.27
C CYS A 32 -5.13 -19.08 -10.87
N CYS A 33 -4.62 -18.97 -9.64
CA CYS A 33 -3.80 -17.82 -9.23
C CYS A 33 -2.42 -17.85 -9.91
N ALA A 34 -1.83 -19.04 -10.04
CA ALA A 34 -0.65 -19.24 -10.87
C ALA A 34 -0.98 -19.00 -12.35
N SER A 35 -2.16 -19.42 -12.85
CA SER A 35 -2.56 -19.26 -14.25
C SER A 35 -2.78 -17.81 -14.65
N LEU A 36 -3.31 -16.95 -13.76
CA LEU A 36 -3.43 -15.51 -14.01
C LEU A 36 -2.04 -14.83 -14.04
N ALA A 37 -1.14 -15.20 -13.13
CA ALA A 37 0.26 -14.79 -13.16
C ALA A 37 0.99 -15.30 -14.42
N ILE A 38 0.69 -16.54 -14.86
CA ILE A 38 1.20 -17.17 -16.08
C ILE A 38 0.61 -16.51 -17.33
N HIS A 39 -0.63 -16.01 -17.32
CA HIS A 39 -1.21 -15.30 -18.47
C HIS A 39 -0.56 -13.93 -18.63
N VAL A 40 -0.36 -13.20 -17.52
CA VAL A 40 0.40 -11.94 -17.50
C VAL A 40 1.85 -12.20 -17.93
N GLN A 41 2.48 -13.29 -17.45
CA GLN A 41 3.85 -13.65 -17.80
C GLN A 41 4.00 -14.24 -19.21
N SER A 42 3.00 -14.91 -19.76
CA SER A 42 2.95 -15.41 -21.16
C SER A 42 2.79 -14.27 -22.15
N CYS A 43 2.01 -13.24 -21.78
CA CYS A 43 1.99 -11.96 -22.51
C CYS A 43 3.35 -11.26 -22.47
N LEU A 44 4.10 -11.33 -21.36
CA LEU A 44 5.43 -10.73 -21.23
C LEU A 44 6.55 -11.58 -21.85
N SER A 45 6.44 -12.90 -21.86
CA SER A 45 7.46 -13.84 -22.37
C SER A 45 7.42 -14.02 -23.89
N LYS A 46 6.41 -13.45 -24.56
CA LYS A 46 6.40 -13.31 -26.03
C LYS A 46 7.40 -12.25 -26.54
N PHE A 47 8.07 -11.52 -25.65
CA PHE A 47 9.19 -10.66 -26.00
C PHE A 47 10.52 -11.44 -25.92
N SER A 48 11.28 -11.37 -27.01
CA SER A 48 12.59 -12.01 -27.20
C SER A 48 13.53 -11.82 -25.98
N PRO A 49 14.35 -12.81 -25.60
CA PRO A 49 15.24 -12.75 -24.44
C PRO A 49 16.19 -11.54 -24.43
N LYS A 50 16.55 -10.98 -25.60
CA LYS A 50 17.30 -9.72 -25.70
C LYS A 50 16.49 -8.49 -25.22
N HIS A 51 15.19 -8.46 -25.47
CA HIS A 51 14.31 -7.39 -24.99
C HIS A 51 14.06 -7.49 -23.47
N THR A 52 14.05 -8.70 -22.89
CA THR A 52 13.81 -8.90 -21.46
C THR A 52 14.98 -8.43 -20.59
N GLU A 53 16.23 -8.62 -21.03
CA GLU A 53 17.40 -8.01 -20.38
C GLU A 53 17.43 -6.49 -20.56
N GLU A 54 17.09 -6.00 -21.75
CA GLU A 54 17.05 -4.56 -22.01
C GLU A 54 15.94 -3.85 -21.20
N ILE A 55 14.79 -4.51 -21.00
CA ILE A 55 13.71 -4.05 -20.12
C ILE A 55 14.11 -4.15 -18.64
N LYS A 56 14.79 -5.22 -18.21
CA LYS A 56 15.34 -5.33 -16.85
C LYS A 56 16.33 -4.21 -16.56
N ASN A 57 17.28 -3.95 -17.46
CA ASN A 57 18.27 -2.89 -17.30
C ASN A 57 17.60 -1.50 -17.34
N LYS A 58 16.64 -1.27 -18.26
CA LYS A 58 15.84 -0.03 -18.29
C LYS A 58 14.96 0.15 -17.04
N MET A 59 14.45 -0.92 -16.43
CA MET A 59 13.66 -0.86 -15.19
C MET A 59 14.54 -0.60 -13.96
N VAL A 60 15.72 -1.20 -13.89
CA VAL A 60 16.73 -0.93 -12.85
C VAL A 60 17.20 0.52 -12.94
N ASP A 61 17.53 1.02 -14.14
CA ASP A 61 17.83 2.44 -14.40
C ASP A 61 16.64 3.37 -14.09
N THR A 62 15.41 2.86 -14.11
CA THR A 62 14.21 3.65 -13.80
C THR A 62 13.98 3.76 -12.30
N ALA A 63 14.16 2.69 -11.54
CA ALA A 63 14.08 2.68 -10.09
C ALA A 63 15.26 3.42 -9.44
N GLU A 64 16.48 3.26 -9.98
CA GLU A 64 17.70 3.94 -9.52
C GLU A 64 17.64 5.45 -9.82
N ALA A 65 17.18 5.83 -11.02
CA ALA A 65 16.88 7.23 -11.31
C ALA A 65 15.77 7.76 -10.39
N GLU A 66 14.71 7.00 -10.13
CA GLU A 66 13.67 7.41 -9.18
C GLU A 66 14.26 7.70 -7.80
N GLN A 67 15.17 6.86 -7.31
CA GLN A 67 15.74 7.01 -5.97
C GLN A 67 16.75 8.17 -5.88
N LEU A 68 17.62 8.36 -6.90
CA LEU A 68 18.53 9.51 -6.99
C LEU A 68 17.77 10.84 -7.11
N ILE A 69 16.64 10.82 -7.81
CA ILE A 69 15.73 11.96 -7.96
C ILE A 69 14.97 12.25 -6.64
N ARG A 70 14.67 11.21 -5.85
CA ARG A 70 14.02 11.29 -4.53
C ARG A 70 14.97 11.83 -3.43
N GLN A 71 16.29 11.65 -3.60
CA GLN A 71 17.30 12.12 -2.64
C GLN A 71 17.89 13.51 -2.98
N GLY A 72 17.53 14.12 -4.11
CA GLY A 72 18.02 15.46 -4.49
C GLY A 72 19.52 15.52 -4.82
N LEU A 73 20.18 14.38 -5.04
CA LEU A 73 21.63 14.25 -5.20
C LEU A 73 22.07 14.25 -6.67
N LEU A 74 21.77 15.33 -7.40
CA LEU A 74 22.46 15.63 -8.67
C LEU A 74 23.11 17.02 -8.56
N ARG A 75 24.28 17.09 -7.91
CA ARG A 75 25.21 18.21 -8.07
C ARG A 75 26.13 17.92 -9.27
N ARG A 76 26.17 18.85 -10.22
CA ARG A 76 27.07 18.89 -11.38
C ARG A 76 28.52 18.95 -10.92
N THR A 77 29.35 18.03 -11.38
CA THR A 77 30.81 18.23 -11.49
C THR A 77 31.15 18.21 -12.98
N VAL A 78 31.45 19.38 -13.54
CA VAL A 78 32.06 19.53 -14.86
C VAL A 78 33.51 19.88 -14.60
N VAL A 79 34.42 18.97 -14.97
CA VAL A 79 35.87 19.22 -14.98
C VAL A 79 36.23 19.73 -16.36
N THR A 80 36.84 20.92 -16.44
CA THR A 80 37.40 21.51 -17.65
C THR A 80 38.90 21.29 -17.66
N ASP A 81 39.45 20.71 -18.73
CA ASP A 81 40.86 20.89 -19.07
C ASP A 81 40.98 21.15 -20.57
N GLY A 82 41.82 22.13 -20.91
CA GLY A 82 41.98 22.69 -22.25
C GLY A 82 43.27 22.29 -22.95
N SER A 83 43.21 22.19 -24.27
CA SER A 83 44.25 22.62 -25.23
C SER A 83 43.81 22.27 -26.67
N SER A 84 44.17 23.14 -27.62
CA SER A 84 43.89 23.08 -29.08
C SER A 84 45.21 23.28 -29.85
N PRO A 85 45.32 23.20 -31.21
CA PRO A 85 44.29 22.98 -32.23
C PRO A 85 44.66 22.03 -33.42
N SER A 86 43.67 21.60 -34.21
CA SER A 86 43.58 21.65 -35.70
C SER A 86 42.81 20.46 -36.33
N ALA A 87 41.56 20.67 -36.77
CA ALA A 87 40.85 19.93 -37.85
C ALA A 87 39.38 20.43 -37.95
N ASP A 88 39.12 21.42 -38.81
CA ASP A 88 37.91 22.27 -38.75
C ASP A 88 36.70 21.82 -39.60
N SER A 89 36.58 20.57 -40.02
CA SER A 89 35.37 20.11 -40.77
C SER A 89 34.70 18.85 -40.23
N ASP A 90 35.44 17.87 -39.69
CA ASP A 90 34.83 16.64 -39.12
C ASP A 90 34.41 16.83 -37.66
N MET A 91 35.11 17.67 -36.90
CA MET A 91 34.81 18.01 -35.49
C MET A 91 33.46 18.71 -35.32
N LEU A 92 33.00 19.47 -36.32
CA LEU A 92 31.72 20.17 -36.27
C LEU A 92 30.55 19.18 -36.40
N SER A 93 30.68 18.15 -37.26
CA SER A 93 29.62 17.16 -37.46
C SER A 93 29.50 16.21 -36.27
N ASP A 94 30.62 15.75 -35.71
CA ASP A 94 30.66 14.94 -34.49
C ASP A 94 30.24 15.75 -33.25
N GLY A 95 30.59 17.03 -33.20
CA GLY A 95 30.14 17.97 -32.18
C GLY A 95 28.64 18.19 -32.22
N ILE A 96 28.04 18.35 -33.41
CA ILE A 96 26.59 18.48 -33.60
C ILE A 96 25.88 17.18 -33.24
N HIS A 97 26.39 16.02 -33.66
CA HIS A 97 25.79 14.73 -33.35
C HIS A 97 25.86 14.38 -31.86
N SER A 98 26.99 14.69 -31.21
CA SER A 98 27.18 14.54 -29.76
C SER A 98 26.31 15.53 -28.98
N TYR A 99 26.24 16.79 -29.41
CA TYR A 99 25.35 17.80 -28.84
C TYR A 99 23.88 17.38 -28.99
N GLU A 100 23.45 16.88 -30.15
CA GLU A 100 22.09 16.40 -30.37
C GLU A 100 21.77 15.16 -29.53
N LYS A 101 22.73 14.25 -29.32
CA LYS A 101 22.58 13.07 -28.46
C LYS A 101 22.52 13.44 -26.97
N ILE A 102 23.36 14.37 -26.52
CA ILE A 102 23.33 14.94 -25.16
C ILE A 102 22.02 15.69 -24.94
N THR A 103 21.56 16.45 -25.95
CA THR A 103 20.30 17.21 -25.89
C THR A 103 19.08 16.28 -25.87
N LYS A 104 19.06 15.22 -26.69
CA LYS A 104 18.03 14.16 -26.65
C LYS A 104 18.02 13.41 -25.32
N SER A 105 19.19 13.11 -24.76
CA SER A 105 19.32 12.50 -23.43
C SER A 105 18.79 13.42 -22.33
N ALA A 106 19.14 14.71 -22.37
CA ALA A 106 18.67 15.72 -21.42
C ALA A 106 17.17 15.99 -21.54
N ILE A 107 16.61 16.03 -22.75
CA ILE A 107 15.17 16.15 -23.01
C ILE A 107 14.44 14.91 -22.49
N SER A 108 14.95 13.71 -22.79
CA SER A 108 14.40 12.45 -22.29
C SER A 108 14.38 12.41 -20.76
N GLN A 109 15.46 12.85 -20.11
CA GLN A 109 15.56 12.93 -18.66
C GLN A 109 14.59 13.97 -18.07
N LYS A 110 14.48 15.16 -18.68
CA LYS A 110 13.50 16.19 -18.29
C LYS A 110 12.06 15.70 -18.45
N LEU A 111 11.74 15.00 -19.53
CA LEU A 111 10.43 14.42 -19.77
C LEU A 111 10.12 13.33 -18.74
N LYS A 112 11.08 12.45 -18.45
CA LYS A 112 10.96 11.42 -17.40
C LYS A 112 10.71 12.06 -16.03
N LEU A 113 11.47 13.09 -15.67
CA LEU A 113 11.28 13.87 -14.44
C LEU A 113 9.89 14.53 -14.38
N PHE A 114 9.46 15.16 -15.47
CA PHE A 114 8.14 15.79 -15.56
C PHE A 114 7.01 14.77 -15.38
N THR A 115 7.12 13.61 -16.04
CA THR A 115 6.16 12.51 -15.91
C THR A 115 6.09 11.98 -14.48
N LEU A 116 7.24 11.68 -13.87
CA LEU A 116 7.32 11.11 -12.52
C LEU A 116 6.91 12.09 -11.42
N LYS A 117 7.26 13.39 -11.56
CA LYS A 117 6.99 14.40 -10.53
C LYS A 117 5.68 15.16 -10.72
N THR A 118 5.10 15.15 -11.91
CA THR A 118 3.93 15.98 -12.23
C THR A 118 2.79 15.13 -12.76
N LEU A 119 2.95 14.47 -13.90
CA LEU A 119 1.83 13.79 -14.56
C LEU A 119 1.27 12.63 -13.72
N ILE A 120 2.13 11.73 -13.23
CA ILE A 120 1.70 10.59 -12.42
C ILE A 120 1.07 11.04 -11.09
N PRO A 121 1.70 11.92 -10.29
CA PRO A 121 1.09 12.46 -9.08
C PRO A 121 -0.26 13.14 -9.32
N THR A 122 -0.36 14.03 -10.32
CA THR A 122 -1.62 14.70 -10.68
C THR A 122 -2.69 13.67 -11.03
N PHE A 123 -2.33 12.69 -11.86
CA PHE A 123 -3.24 11.63 -12.26
C PHE A 123 -3.78 10.85 -11.05
N LEU A 124 -2.90 10.46 -10.12
CA LEU A 124 -3.31 9.73 -8.92
C LEU A 124 -4.16 10.59 -7.98
N ILE A 125 -3.83 11.87 -7.80
CA ILE A 125 -4.63 12.80 -6.99
C ILE A 125 -6.05 12.95 -7.55
N LEU A 126 -6.19 12.97 -8.88
CA LEU A 126 -7.51 13.11 -9.52
C LEU A 126 -8.30 11.80 -9.54
N VAL A 127 -7.63 10.65 -9.75
CA VAL A 127 -8.34 9.39 -10.00
C VAL A 127 -8.66 8.63 -8.72
N MET A 128 -7.77 8.62 -7.72
CA MET A 128 -7.96 7.78 -6.52
C MET A 128 -9.20 8.16 -5.69
N PRO A 129 -9.56 9.44 -5.49
CA PRO A 129 -10.82 9.83 -4.84
C PRO A 129 -12.07 9.33 -5.57
N ASN A 130 -12.02 9.29 -6.91
CA ASN A 130 -13.11 8.76 -7.71
C ASN A 130 -13.19 7.24 -7.64
N LEU A 131 -12.05 6.55 -7.57
CA LEU A 131 -11.99 5.09 -7.48
C LEU A 131 -12.75 4.54 -6.25
N VAL A 132 -12.60 5.16 -5.08
CA VAL A 132 -13.31 4.70 -3.87
C VAL A 132 -14.83 4.90 -3.98
N ILE A 133 -15.27 5.97 -4.64
CA ILE A 133 -16.70 6.21 -4.92
C ILE A 133 -17.22 5.21 -5.97
N LEU A 134 -16.41 4.85 -6.97
CA LEU A 134 -16.76 3.82 -7.94
C LEU A 134 -16.94 2.45 -7.29
N ILE A 135 -16.11 2.08 -6.30
CA ILE A 135 -16.26 0.82 -5.55
C ILE A 135 -17.57 0.82 -4.77
N TRP A 136 -17.91 1.92 -4.10
CA TRP A 136 -19.21 2.08 -3.44
C TRP A 136 -20.37 1.98 -4.43
N PHE A 137 -20.29 2.70 -5.56
CA PHE A 137 -21.31 2.67 -6.61
C PHE A 137 -21.49 1.27 -7.18
N ALA A 138 -20.40 0.53 -7.40
CA ALA A 138 -20.47 -0.85 -7.85
C ALA A 138 -21.21 -1.74 -6.85
N GLY A 139 -20.95 -1.57 -5.54
CA GLY A 139 -21.62 -2.35 -4.50
C GLY A 139 -23.11 -2.04 -4.35
N ILE A 140 -23.49 -0.76 -4.33
CA ILE A 140 -24.87 -0.34 -4.06
C ILE A 140 -25.74 -0.33 -5.32
N HIS A 141 -25.22 0.16 -6.44
CA HIS A 141 -26.00 0.39 -7.66
C HIS A 141 -25.75 -0.66 -8.76
N CYS A 142 -24.69 -1.47 -8.65
CA CYS A 142 -24.37 -2.51 -9.63
C CYS A 142 -24.31 -3.92 -9.04
N ASP A 143 -24.78 -4.12 -7.80
CA ASP A 143 -24.84 -5.45 -7.16
C ASP A 143 -23.46 -6.13 -7.09
N GLY A 144 -22.42 -5.33 -6.86
CA GLY A 144 -21.02 -5.75 -6.86
C GLY A 144 -20.45 -6.20 -8.22
N ASN A 145 -21.17 -5.99 -9.31
CA ASN A 145 -20.75 -6.39 -10.65
C ASN A 145 -20.04 -5.24 -11.39
N TYR A 146 -18.72 -5.36 -11.57
CA TYR A 146 -17.93 -4.34 -12.27
C TYR A 146 -18.24 -4.21 -13.77
N SER A 147 -18.75 -5.25 -14.42
CA SER A 147 -19.17 -5.15 -15.83
C SER A 147 -20.41 -4.27 -15.98
N LYS A 148 -21.37 -4.34 -15.04
CA LYS A 148 -22.51 -3.42 -14.98
C LYS A 148 -22.06 -1.98 -14.68
N MET A 149 -21.07 -1.81 -13.81
CA MET A 149 -20.46 -0.49 -13.57
C MET A 149 -19.80 0.06 -14.83
N LEU A 150 -19.06 -0.75 -15.59
CA LEU A 150 -18.42 -0.29 -16.82
C LEU A 150 -19.41 -0.03 -17.95
N SER A 151 -20.51 -0.79 -18.04
CA SER A 151 -21.56 -0.51 -19.03
C SER A 151 -22.25 0.83 -18.77
N PHE A 152 -22.25 1.33 -17.53
CA PHE A 152 -22.68 2.69 -17.22
C PHE A 152 -21.89 3.75 -18.00
N PHE A 153 -20.62 3.48 -18.32
CA PHE A 153 -19.76 4.36 -19.10
C PHE A 153 -19.79 4.08 -20.62
N ALA A 154 -20.47 3.03 -21.09
CA ALA A 154 -20.40 2.61 -22.50
C ALA A 154 -20.85 3.70 -23.49
N ASN A 155 -21.86 4.49 -23.11
CA ASN A 155 -22.41 5.57 -23.93
C ASN A 155 -22.16 6.97 -23.35
N ARG A 156 -21.23 7.09 -22.38
CA ARG A 156 -20.96 8.33 -21.66
C ARG A 156 -19.48 8.65 -21.69
N SER A 157 -19.14 9.94 -21.67
CA SER A 157 -17.77 10.33 -21.37
C SER A 157 -17.42 9.97 -19.91
N ILE A 158 -16.15 9.72 -19.62
CA ILE A 158 -15.69 9.43 -18.25
C ILE A 158 -16.10 10.57 -17.30
N LEU A 159 -15.96 11.83 -17.72
CA LEU A 159 -16.32 12.99 -16.91
C LEU A 159 -17.82 13.06 -16.64
N THR A 160 -18.65 12.86 -17.66
CA THR A 160 -20.13 12.85 -17.51
C THR A 160 -20.57 11.71 -16.61
N GLY A 161 -20.04 10.49 -16.83
CA GLY A 161 -20.38 9.34 -16.00
C GLY A 161 -19.96 9.52 -14.54
N LEU A 162 -18.76 10.05 -14.29
CA LEU A 162 -18.32 10.38 -12.93
C LEU A 162 -19.22 11.46 -12.31
N SER A 163 -19.54 12.52 -13.05
CA SER A 163 -20.44 13.57 -12.57
C SER A 163 -21.81 13.01 -12.18
N GLU A 164 -22.41 12.15 -13.01
CA GLU A 164 -23.68 11.48 -12.71
C GLU A 164 -23.57 10.62 -11.45
N ILE A 165 -22.50 9.84 -11.29
CA ILE A 165 -22.28 9.02 -10.09
C ILE A 165 -22.15 9.90 -8.84
N TRP A 166 -21.43 11.02 -8.92
CA TRP A 166 -21.33 11.96 -7.80
C TRP A 166 -22.66 12.61 -7.44
N THR A 167 -23.62 12.74 -8.37
CA THR A 167 -24.97 13.22 -8.02
C THR A 167 -25.77 12.23 -7.17
N LEU A 168 -25.37 10.95 -7.14
CA LEU A 168 -25.98 9.93 -6.30
C LEU A 168 -25.42 9.93 -4.87
N VAL A 169 -24.23 10.52 -4.67
CA VAL A 169 -23.59 10.63 -3.36
C VAL A 169 -24.30 11.72 -2.56
N ARG A 170 -24.82 11.35 -1.39
CA ARG A 170 -25.48 12.32 -0.51
C ARG A 170 -24.45 13.26 0.14
N TYR A 171 -24.87 14.49 0.36
CA TYR A 171 -24.10 15.41 1.18
C TYR A 171 -24.00 14.88 2.62
N PRO A 172 -22.83 15.01 3.28
CA PRO A 172 -22.67 14.54 4.64
C PRO A 172 -23.64 15.19 5.60
N SER A 173 -24.39 14.36 6.28
CA SER A 173 -25.29 14.79 7.34
C SER A 173 -24.58 15.06 8.65
N VAL A 174 -25.26 15.82 9.52
CA VAL A 174 -24.77 16.17 10.87
C VAL A 174 -24.39 14.93 11.69
N PRO A 175 -25.14 13.81 11.70
CA PRO A 175 -24.73 12.61 12.43
C PRO A 175 -23.40 12.01 11.92
N ILE A 176 -23.20 11.93 10.59
CA ILE A 176 -21.99 11.35 10.01
C ILE A 176 -20.77 12.22 10.29
N ILE A 177 -20.90 13.54 10.12
CA ILE A 177 -19.85 14.49 10.49
C ILE A 177 -19.55 14.40 12.00
N GLY A 178 -20.59 14.32 12.82
CA GLY A 178 -20.48 14.19 14.28
C GLY A 178 -19.73 12.92 14.69
N ILE A 179 -20.04 11.77 14.09
CA ILE A 179 -19.33 10.50 14.31
C ILE A 179 -17.86 10.64 13.94
N PHE A 180 -17.56 11.20 12.77
CA PHE A 180 -16.19 11.39 12.30
C PHE A 180 -15.39 12.28 13.25
N ILE A 181 -15.91 13.46 13.60
CA ILE A 181 -15.24 14.40 14.52
C ILE A 181 -15.05 13.77 15.90
N SER A 182 -16.09 13.11 16.44
CA SER A 182 -16.02 12.45 17.74
C SER A 182 -14.97 11.35 17.76
N TYR A 183 -14.88 10.56 16.69
CA TYR A 183 -13.87 9.53 16.55
C TYR A 183 -12.45 10.13 16.46
N CYS A 184 -12.25 11.20 15.69
CA CYS A 184 -10.95 11.88 15.64
C CYS A 184 -10.52 12.41 17.01
N ILE A 185 -11.44 13.06 17.74
CA ILE A 185 -11.17 13.56 19.10
C ILE A 185 -10.83 12.40 20.04
N TYR A 186 -11.61 11.33 20.03
CA TYR A 186 -11.36 10.12 20.82
C TYR A 186 -9.98 9.53 20.50
N SER A 187 -9.70 9.31 19.21
CA SER A 187 -8.47 8.71 18.71
C SER A 187 -7.24 9.52 19.12
N LEU A 188 -7.25 10.83 18.92
CA LEU A 188 -6.18 11.74 19.34
C LEU A 188 -6.03 11.74 20.87
N SER A 189 -7.13 11.81 21.62
CA SER A 189 -7.07 11.81 23.09
C SER A 189 -6.42 10.53 23.62
N MET A 190 -6.83 9.37 23.11
CA MET A 190 -6.30 8.08 23.53
C MET A 190 -4.84 7.88 23.16
N MET A 191 -4.33 8.51 22.08
CA MET A 191 -2.89 8.49 21.77
C MET A 191 -2.02 9.04 22.90
N LYS A 192 -2.55 9.96 23.72
CA LYS A 192 -1.82 10.59 24.84
C LYS A 192 -2.20 10.03 26.21
N ILE A 193 -3.47 9.65 26.39
CA ILE A 193 -3.98 9.17 27.67
C ILE A 193 -3.52 7.73 27.94
N LEU A 194 -3.52 6.86 26.92
CA LEU A 194 -3.21 5.46 27.13
C LEU A 194 -1.72 5.24 27.42
N PRO A 195 -1.38 4.50 28.48
CA PRO A 195 0.00 4.20 28.81
C PRO A 195 0.60 3.22 27.79
N GLY A 196 1.92 3.30 27.62
CA GLY A 196 2.67 2.37 26.77
C GLY A 196 4.18 2.64 26.90
N PRO A 197 5.04 1.64 26.65
CA PRO A 197 6.47 1.85 26.66
C PRO A 197 6.89 2.80 25.53
N ILE A 198 7.98 3.53 25.77
CA ILE A 198 8.56 4.41 24.76
C ILE A 198 9.37 3.57 23.79
N VAL A 199 9.08 3.70 22.49
CA VAL A 199 9.78 3.01 21.41
C VAL A 199 10.39 4.03 20.46
N TYR A 200 11.62 3.75 20.02
CA TYR A 200 12.36 4.59 19.10
C TYR A 200 12.28 4.01 17.69
N GLY A 201 11.89 4.84 16.73
CA GLY A 201 12.04 4.50 15.31
C GLY A 201 13.51 4.55 14.87
N PRO A 202 13.81 4.17 13.62
CA PRO A 202 15.17 4.22 13.12
C PRO A 202 15.63 5.67 12.91
N VAL A 203 16.94 5.88 13.08
CA VAL A 203 17.60 7.17 12.82
C VAL A 203 17.46 7.54 11.34
N THR A 204 17.02 8.77 11.07
CA THR A 204 16.90 9.31 9.71
C THR A 204 18.26 9.65 9.10
N PRO A 205 18.36 9.82 7.78
CA PRO A 205 19.59 10.30 7.15
C PRO A 205 20.10 11.63 7.73
N LYS A 206 19.18 12.50 8.20
CA LYS A 206 19.52 13.77 8.87
C LYS A 206 19.72 13.65 10.38
N GLY A 207 19.82 12.43 10.93
CA GLY A 207 20.16 12.18 12.33
C GLY A 207 18.99 12.25 13.33
N ASN A 208 17.76 12.49 12.89
CA ASN A 208 16.62 12.54 13.80
C ASN A 208 16.15 11.13 14.16
N THR A 209 15.69 10.94 15.40
CA THR A 209 15.12 9.66 15.85
C THR A 209 13.69 9.90 16.34
N PRO A 210 12.66 9.42 15.61
CA PRO A 210 11.29 9.60 16.04
C PRO A 210 11.00 8.74 17.28
N VAL A 211 10.23 9.31 18.19
CA VAL A 211 9.86 8.71 19.48
C VAL A 211 8.36 8.47 19.50
N TYR A 212 7.97 7.25 19.83
CA TYR A 212 6.59 6.78 19.84
C TYR A 212 6.24 6.19 21.20
N THR A 213 4.94 6.19 21.53
CA THR A 213 4.37 5.46 22.66
C THR A 213 3.67 4.22 22.11
N ASP A 214 4.10 3.03 22.52
CA ASP A 214 3.52 1.76 22.07
C ASP A 214 2.25 1.43 22.86
N ASN A 215 1.15 2.09 22.51
CA ASN A 215 -0.16 1.94 23.15
C ASN A 215 -1.25 1.43 22.19
N GLY A 216 -0.88 0.94 21.00
CA GLY A 216 -1.85 0.56 19.97
C GLY A 216 -2.68 -0.65 20.30
N PHE A 217 -2.08 -1.67 20.93
CA PHE A 217 -2.84 -2.84 21.32
C PHE A 217 -3.91 -2.51 22.37
N THR A 218 -3.54 -1.73 23.39
CA THR A 218 -4.50 -1.23 24.39
C THR A 218 -5.58 -0.36 23.76
N PHE A 219 -5.20 0.54 22.84
CA PHE A 219 -6.15 1.36 22.08
C PHE A 219 -7.14 0.51 21.28
N TYR A 220 -6.65 -0.52 20.59
CA TYR A 220 -7.46 -1.41 19.77
C TYR A 220 -8.50 -2.19 20.61
N ILE A 221 -8.05 -2.84 21.68
CA ILE A 221 -8.93 -3.59 22.58
C ILE A 221 -9.97 -2.67 23.22
N LEU A 222 -9.55 -1.52 23.75
CA LEU A 222 -10.46 -0.53 24.33
C LEU A 222 -11.51 -0.08 23.31
N THR A 223 -11.09 0.26 22.10
CA THR A 223 -11.99 0.76 21.06
C THR A 223 -12.99 -0.30 20.61
N LEU A 224 -12.57 -1.55 20.43
CA LEU A 224 -13.49 -2.66 20.12
C LEU A 224 -14.44 -2.98 21.27
N THR A 225 -13.95 -2.98 22.51
CA THR A 225 -14.80 -3.17 23.69
C THR A 225 -15.86 -2.07 23.77
N LEU A 226 -15.46 -0.81 23.64
CA LEU A 226 -16.40 0.32 23.63
C LEU A 226 -17.40 0.21 22.48
N PHE A 227 -16.95 -0.17 21.28
CA PHE A 227 -17.85 -0.38 20.13
C PHE A 227 -18.94 -1.41 20.47
N TRP A 228 -18.58 -2.59 20.98
CA TRP A 228 -19.55 -3.64 21.31
C TRP A 228 -20.43 -3.28 22.50
N VAL A 229 -19.87 -2.67 23.54
CA VAL A 229 -20.63 -2.20 24.71
C VAL A 229 -21.67 -1.16 24.28
N PHE A 230 -21.29 -0.15 23.51
CA PHE A 230 -22.26 0.84 23.02
C PHE A 230 -23.27 0.22 22.06
N THR A 231 -22.85 -0.69 21.18
CA THR A 231 -23.80 -1.40 20.30
C THR A 231 -24.85 -2.13 21.11
N PHE A 232 -24.46 -2.88 22.15
CA PHE A 232 -25.40 -3.63 22.97
C PHE A 232 -26.30 -2.73 23.84
N LEU A 233 -25.73 -1.69 24.46
CA LEU A 233 -26.47 -0.78 25.34
C LEU A 233 -27.44 0.12 24.58
N LEU A 234 -27.10 0.51 23.34
CA LEU A 234 -27.89 1.44 22.53
C LEU A 234 -28.90 0.73 21.62
N HIS A 235 -28.73 -0.56 21.35
CA HIS A 235 -29.64 -1.35 20.53
C HIS A 235 -31.11 -1.31 21.00
N PRO A 236 -31.45 -1.43 22.30
CA PRO A 236 -32.84 -1.30 22.78
C PRO A 236 -33.48 0.07 22.50
N PHE A 237 -32.66 1.11 22.31
CA PHE A 237 -33.11 2.47 21.98
C PHE A 237 -33.22 2.71 20.47
N GLY A 238 -33.03 1.67 19.64
CA GLY A 238 -33.08 1.78 18.18
C GLY A 238 -31.86 2.48 17.56
N ILE A 239 -30.78 2.67 18.32
CA ILE A 239 -29.55 3.27 17.82
C ILE A 239 -28.57 2.13 17.50
N SER A 240 -28.27 1.97 16.21
CA SER A 240 -27.33 0.96 15.73
C SER A 240 -26.14 1.60 15.01
N PRO A 241 -24.91 1.08 15.18
CA PRO A 241 -23.78 1.50 14.35
C PRO A 241 -23.97 1.17 12.87
N SER A 242 -24.94 0.33 12.51
CA SER A 242 -25.23 -0.09 11.14
C SER A 242 -25.65 1.08 10.21
N ILE A 243 -26.04 2.23 10.78
CA ILE A 243 -26.25 3.48 10.02
C ILE A 243 -25.03 3.89 9.18
N ILE A 244 -23.82 3.53 9.60
CA ILE A 244 -22.58 3.79 8.85
C ILE A 244 -22.58 3.04 7.51
N TYR A 245 -23.14 1.82 7.46
CA TYR A 245 -23.32 1.09 6.20
C TYR A 245 -24.37 1.78 5.32
N ASP A 246 -25.51 2.14 5.91
CA ASP A 246 -26.63 2.75 5.17
C ASP A 246 -26.28 4.11 4.56
N ARG A 247 -25.27 4.80 5.12
CA ARG A 247 -24.79 6.13 4.73
C ARG A 247 -23.31 6.14 4.39
N PHE A 248 -22.81 5.02 3.87
CA PHE A 248 -21.38 4.88 3.59
C PHE A 248 -20.86 5.85 2.51
N ASP A 249 -21.71 6.28 1.60
CA ASP A 249 -21.45 7.37 0.65
C ASP A 249 -21.11 8.69 1.35
N GLU A 250 -21.86 9.07 2.37
CA GLU A 250 -21.59 10.28 3.17
C GLU A 250 -20.29 10.15 3.95
N VAL A 251 -19.97 8.95 4.44
CA VAL A 251 -18.70 8.66 5.10
C VAL A 251 -17.55 8.86 4.11
N LEU A 252 -17.61 8.22 2.93
CA LEU A 252 -16.58 8.35 1.91
C LEU A 252 -16.42 9.79 1.41
N PHE A 253 -17.52 10.53 1.25
CA PHE A 253 -17.48 11.95 0.92
C PHE A 253 -16.74 12.75 2.00
N THR A 254 -17.12 12.57 3.27
CA THR A 254 -16.53 13.26 4.41
C THR A 254 -15.03 12.98 4.50
N LEU A 255 -14.64 11.71 4.41
CA LEU A 255 -13.23 11.29 4.46
C LEU A 255 -12.42 11.86 3.29
N ASN A 256 -12.97 11.86 2.07
CA ASN A 256 -12.32 12.44 0.90
C ASN A 256 -12.04 13.92 1.07
N VAL A 257 -13.08 14.71 1.37
CA VAL A 257 -12.96 16.17 1.52
C VAL A 257 -12.00 16.52 2.65
N PHE A 258 -12.18 15.89 3.83
CA PHE A 258 -11.29 16.10 4.97
C PHE A 258 -9.83 15.78 4.60
N SER A 259 -9.57 14.63 3.98
CA SER A 259 -8.21 14.17 3.72
C SER A 259 -7.49 15.03 2.69
N LEU A 260 -8.19 15.52 1.66
CA LEU A 260 -7.61 16.46 0.69
C LEU A 260 -7.22 17.78 1.36
N ILE A 261 -8.10 18.34 2.20
CA ILE A 261 -7.82 19.55 2.97
C ILE A 261 -6.67 19.31 3.96
N PHE A 262 -6.67 18.17 4.65
CA PHE A 262 -5.64 17.80 5.60
C PHE A 262 -4.27 17.66 4.94
N CYS A 263 -4.19 17.05 3.75
CA CYS A 263 -2.94 16.96 3.00
C CYS A 263 -2.45 18.35 2.54
N ALA A 264 -3.37 19.26 2.17
CA ALA A 264 -3.00 20.64 1.84
C ALA A 264 -2.46 21.37 3.07
N PHE A 265 -3.08 21.17 4.24
CA PHE A 265 -2.57 21.65 5.50
C PHE A 265 -1.17 21.09 5.81
N LEU A 266 -0.92 19.79 5.62
CA LEU A 266 0.41 19.19 5.82
C LEU A 266 1.48 19.78 4.88
N TYR A 267 1.11 20.08 3.64
CA TYR A 267 2.00 20.78 2.70
C TYR A 267 2.39 22.18 3.22
N VAL A 268 1.39 22.99 3.58
CA VAL A 268 1.62 24.35 4.12
C VAL A 268 2.44 24.30 5.41
N LYS A 269 2.04 23.42 6.33
CA LYS A 269 2.73 23.20 7.60
C LYS A 269 4.19 22.78 7.36
N GLY A 270 4.46 21.81 6.50
CA GLY A 270 5.83 21.35 6.24
C GLY A 270 6.70 22.39 5.54
N LYS A 271 6.09 23.32 4.79
CA LYS A 271 6.79 24.42 4.12
C LYS A 271 7.16 25.57 5.07
N TYR A 272 6.26 25.97 5.95
CA TYR A 272 6.44 27.17 6.80
C TYR A 272 6.77 26.85 8.26
N PHE A 273 6.37 25.68 8.75
CA PHE A 273 6.49 25.28 10.17
C PHE A 273 6.96 23.81 10.31
N PRO A 274 8.13 23.44 9.74
CA PRO A 274 8.62 22.07 9.81
C PRO A 274 8.93 21.63 11.25
N THR A 275 8.64 20.37 11.58
CA THR A 275 8.88 19.77 12.92
C THR A 275 10.36 19.51 13.14
N SER A 276 11.04 19.04 12.10
CA SER A 276 12.45 18.64 12.14
C SER A 276 13.14 18.98 10.83
N ALA A 277 14.45 18.76 10.82
CA ALA A 277 15.26 18.88 9.61
C ALA A 277 14.82 17.91 8.49
N ASP A 278 14.04 16.86 8.78
CA ASP A 278 13.54 15.91 7.77
C ASP A 278 12.44 16.48 6.85
N SER A 279 12.17 17.79 6.93
CA SER A 279 11.40 18.50 5.91
C SER A 279 12.23 18.79 4.64
N GLY A 280 11.57 18.92 3.50
CA GLY A 280 12.18 19.35 2.25
C GLY A 280 11.18 19.43 1.10
N SER A 281 11.41 20.38 0.19
CA SER A 281 10.67 20.54 -1.06
C SER A 281 11.48 19.99 -2.23
N THR A 282 10.79 19.45 -3.23
CA THR A 282 11.38 19.08 -4.52
C THR A 282 11.37 20.21 -5.55
N GLY A 283 10.82 21.38 -5.20
CA GLY A 283 10.55 22.50 -6.09
C GLY A 283 9.28 22.34 -6.93
N ASN A 284 8.58 21.21 -6.83
CA ASN A 284 7.33 20.94 -7.54
C ASN A 284 6.19 20.80 -6.52
N ILE A 285 5.26 21.77 -6.52
CA ILE A 285 4.14 21.83 -5.57
C ILE A 285 3.26 20.58 -5.65
N ILE A 286 3.02 20.04 -6.85
CA ILE A 286 2.17 18.86 -7.03
C ILE A 286 2.83 17.64 -6.39
N PHE A 287 4.13 17.46 -6.64
CA PHE A 287 4.87 16.35 -6.04
C PHE A 287 4.97 16.49 -4.53
N ASP A 288 5.20 17.69 -4.03
CA ASP A 288 5.35 17.95 -2.61
C ASP A 288 4.04 17.79 -1.84
N TYR A 289 2.90 18.10 -2.46
CA TYR A 289 1.57 17.75 -1.93
C TYR A 289 1.32 16.23 -1.99
N TYR A 290 1.66 15.61 -3.12
CA TYR A 290 1.45 14.17 -3.34
C TYR A 290 2.25 13.34 -2.35
N TRP A 291 3.55 13.57 -2.30
CA TRP A 291 4.49 12.82 -1.50
C TRP A 291 4.49 13.29 -0.05
N GLY A 292 4.40 14.60 0.19
CA GLY A 292 4.53 15.21 1.51
C GLY A 292 5.89 15.89 1.72
N MET A 293 5.86 16.98 2.49
CA MET A 293 7.05 17.79 2.80
C MET A 293 7.87 17.21 3.94
N GLU A 294 7.23 16.64 4.97
CA GLU A 294 7.89 16.15 6.19
C GLU A 294 7.84 14.63 6.31
N LEU A 295 8.96 14.03 6.71
CA LEU A 295 8.97 12.60 7.02
C LEU A 295 8.13 12.29 8.28
N TYR A 296 8.31 13.00 9.39
CA TYR A 296 7.60 12.76 10.65
C TYR A 296 6.97 14.06 11.19
N PRO A 297 5.90 14.58 10.56
CA PRO A 297 5.28 15.79 11.07
C PRO A 297 4.57 15.53 12.39
N LYS A 298 4.75 16.48 13.33
CA LYS A 298 3.97 16.56 14.55
C LYS A 298 3.11 17.81 14.54
N VAL A 299 1.87 17.67 14.99
CA VAL A 299 0.91 18.78 15.18
C VAL A 299 0.50 18.76 16.65
N TYR A 300 0.83 19.81 17.40
CA TYR A 300 0.60 19.88 18.85
C TYR A 300 1.09 18.63 19.63
N GLY A 301 2.20 18.04 19.19
CA GLY A 301 2.78 16.85 19.80
C GLY A 301 2.13 15.51 19.39
N PHE A 302 1.11 15.50 18.54
CA PHE A 302 0.56 14.29 17.92
C PHE A 302 1.36 13.92 16.67
N ASP A 303 1.79 12.66 16.58
CA ASP A 303 2.44 12.15 15.37
C ASP A 303 1.39 11.88 14.29
N VAL A 304 1.53 12.54 13.16
CA VAL A 304 0.54 12.48 12.08
C VAL A 304 0.45 11.07 11.49
N LYS A 305 1.57 10.36 11.32
CA LYS A 305 1.56 9.04 10.67
C LYS A 305 1.02 7.96 11.59
N VAL A 306 1.33 8.02 12.89
CA VAL A 306 0.70 7.12 13.87
C VAL A 306 -0.81 7.36 13.92
N PHE A 307 -1.25 8.62 13.89
CA PHE A 307 -2.66 8.95 13.83
C PHE A 307 -3.32 8.41 12.55
N THR A 308 -2.84 8.80 11.36
CA THR A 308 -3.48 8.44 10.10
C THR A 308 -3.43 6.95 9.81
N ASN A 309 -2.29 6.29 10.06
CA ASN A 309 -2.11 4.89 9.66
C ASN A 309 -2.70 3.95 10.71
N CYS A 310 -2.27 4.08 11.96
CA CYS A 310 -2.64 3.12 13.01
C CYS A 310 -4.00 3.47 13.64
N ARG A 311 -4.12 4.69 14.16
CA ARG A 311 -5.26 5.08 15.00
C ARG A 311 -6.49 5.44 14.19
N PHE A 312 -6.34 5.71 12.90
CA PHE A 312 -7.44 5.91 11.97
C PHE A 312 -7.53 4.76 10.97
N GLY A 313 -6.61 4.62 10.00
CA GLY A 313 -6.76 3.66 8.90
C GLY A 313 -7.01 2.21 9.37
N MET A 314 -6.09 1.65 10.16
CA MET A 314 -6.22 0.26 10.64
C MET A 314 -7.37 0.06 11.62
N MET A 315 -7.62 1.01 12.52
CA MET A 315 -8.71 0.90 13.49
C MET A 315 -10.10 1.09 12.85
N VAL A 316 -10.25 2.06 11.94
CA VAL A 316 -11.50 2.26 11.18
C VAL A 316 -11.79 1.08 10.29
N TRP A 317 -10.78 0.43 9.70
CA TRP A 317 -10.99 -0.83 8.99
C TRP A 317 -11.63 -1.89 9.91
N ALA A 318 -11.09 -2.11 11.11
CA ALA A 318 -11.69 -3.05 12.07
C ALA A 318 -13.13 -2.67 12.43
N LEU A 319 -13.38 -1.38 12.70
CA LEU A 319 -14.73 -0.89 13.01
C LEU A 319 -15.71 -1.09 11.86
N LEU A 320 -15.31 -0.81 10.61
CA LEU A 320 -16.17 -1.01 9.44
C LEU A 320 -16.52 -2.48 9.24
N VAL A 321 -15.57 -3.39 9.43
CA VAL A 321 -15.84 -4.83 9.37
C VAL A 321 -16.88 -5.22 10.43
N CYS A 322 -16.75 -4.71 11.66
CA CYS A 322 -17.76 -4.93 12.71
C CYS A 322 -19.12 -4.31 12.37
N VAL A 323 -19.16 -3.08 11.86
CA VAL A 323 -20.39 -2.40 11.40
C VAL A 323 -21.12 -3.24 10.36
N TYR A 324 -20.41 -3.77 9.37
CA TYR A 324 -20.99 -4.59 8.31
C TYR A 324 -21.47 -5.94 8.84
N ALA A 325 -20.76 -6.54 9.79
CA ALA A 325 -21.23 -7.75 10.47
C ALA A 325 -22.51 -7.50 11.27
N VAL A 326 -22.60 -6.38 12.00
CA VAL A 326 -23.82 -5.97 12.71
C VAL A 326 -24.97 -5.75 11.72
N LYS A 327 -24.74 -5.03 10.62
CA LYS A 327 -25.76 -4.82 9.60
C LYS A 327 -26.27 -6.13 9.00
N SER A 328 -25.37 -7.06 8.66
CA SER A 328 -25.74 -8.38 8.18
C SER A 328 -26.54 -9.18 9.22
N TYR A 329 -26.19 -9.06 10.50
CA TYR A 329 -26.91 -9.71 11.59
C TYR A 329 -28.32 -9.15 11.76
N GLU A 330 -28.49 -7.83 11.68
CA GLU A 330 -29.82 -7.18 11.74
C GLU A 330 -30.73 -7.61 10.58
N LEU A 331 -30.17 -7.83 9.38
CA LEU A 331 -30.94 -8.19 8.20
C LEU A 331 -31.26 -9.69 8.12
N TYR A 332 -30.33 -10.57 8.52
CA TYR A 332 -30.42 -12.01 8.24
C TYR A 332 -30.12 -12.92 9.43
N GLY A 333 -29.76 -12.37 10.59
CA GLY A 333 -29.18 -13.14 11.69
C GLY A 333 -27.75 -13.61 11.38
N ILE A 334 -27.34 -14.71 11.98
CA ILE A 334 -25.97 -15.23 11.80
C ILE A 334 -25.81 -15.83 10.40
N VAL A 335 -24.92 -15.25 9.60
CA VAL A 335 -24.50 -15.75 8.29
C VAL A 335 -23.04 -16.17 8.37
N ASP A 336 -22.74 -17.41 7.99
CA ASP A 336 -21.41 -17.99 8.19
C ASP A 336 -20.33 -17.34 7.32
N SER A 337 -20.64 -16.99 6.06
CA SER A 337 -19.69 -16.28 5.19
C SER A 337 -19.25 -14.92 5.76
N MET A 338 -20.20 -14.14 6.30
CA MET A 338 -19.92 -12.88 6.98
C MET A 338 -19.05 -13.11 8.23
N PHE A 339 -19.38 -14.13 9.03
CA PHE A 339 -18.60 -14.47 10.22
C PHE A 339 -17.15 -14.83 9.86
N VAL A 340 -16.94 -15.73 8.89
CA VAL A 340 -15.60 -16.16 8.46
C VAL A 340 -14.77 -14.96 7.99
N SER A 341 -15.34 -14.15 7.10
CA SER A 341 -14.65 -12.97 6.55
C SER A 341 -14.31 -11.95 7.62
N THR A 342 -15.26 -11.66 8.52
CA THR A 342 -15.09 -10.72 9.62
C THR A 342 -14.04 -11.20 10.62
N PHE A 343 -14.13 -12.47 11.03
CA PHE A 343 -13.20 -13.07 11.99
C PHE A 343 -11.76 -13.02 11.48
N LEU A 344 -11.51 -13.42 10.22
CA LEU A 344 -10.16 -13.43 9.65
C LEU A 344 -9.59 -12.01 9.52
N GLN A 345 -10.38 -11.02 9.08
CA GLN A 345 -9.93 -9.63 9.03
C GLN A 345 -9.62 -9.08 10.43
N LEU A 346 -10.48 -9.31 11.42
CA LEU A 346 -10.23 -8.88 12.80
C LEU A 346 -9.01 -9.58 13.41
N LEU A 347 -8.80 -10.87 13.14
CA LEU A 347 -7.62 -11.59 13.60
C LEU A 347 -6.34 -10.99 13.00
N TYR A 348 -6.36 -10.65 11.72
CA TYR A 348 -5.25 -9.97 11.05
C TYR A 348 -4.97 -8.57 11.64
N ILE A 349 -6.00 -7.77 11.88
CA ILE A 349 -5.84 -6.43 12.46
C ILE A 349 -5.38 -6.53 13.93
N THR A 350 -5.86 -7.53 14.67
CA THR A 350 -5.39 -7.83 16.04
C THR A 350 -3.89 -8.10 16.04
N LYS A 351 -3.41 -8.94 15.12
CA LYS A 351 -1.98 -9.20 14.93
C LYS A 351 -1.21 -7.91 14.60
N PHE A 352 -1.75 -7.04 13.74
CA PHE A 352 -1.12 -5.74 13.45
C PHE A 352 -0.91 -4.92 14.73
N PHE A 353 -1.95 -4.75 15.55
CA PHE A 353 -1.86 -3.96 16.78
C PHE A 353 -0.99 -4.62 17.84
N TRP A 354 -0.96 -5.95 17.90
CA TRP A 354 -0.02 -6.70 18.76
C TRP A 354 1.44 -6.43 18.40
N TRP A 355 1.72 -6.15 17.12
CA TRP A 355 3.04 -5.91 16.56
C TRP A 355 3.28 -4.43 16.16
N GLU A 356 2.52 -3.48 16.71
CA GLU A 356 2.54 -2.08 16.24
C GLU A 356 3.94 -1.45 16.30
N SER A 357 4.72 -1.70 17.35
CA SER A 357 6.08 -1.17 17.45
C SER A 357 7.01 -1.63 16.32
N GLY A 358 6.79 -2.83 15.78
CA GLY A 358 7.47 -3.32 14.59
C GLY A 358 7.08 -2.56 13.32
N TYR A 359 5.82 -2.13 13.21
CA TYR A 359 5.31 -1.33 12.09
C TYR A 359 6.04 0.01 11.96
N MET A 360 6.51 0.60 13.07
CA MET A 360 7.27 1.86 13.09
C MET A 360 8.63 1.78 12.36
N ARG A 361 9.05 0.58 11.95
CA ARG A 361 10.30 0.33 11.20
C ARG A 361 10.03 -0.04 9.73
N THR A 362 8.77 -0.03 9.30
CA THR A 362 8.38 -0.34 7.92
C THR A 362 8.62 0.84 6.99
N ILE A 363 8.67 0.57 5.68
CA ILE A 363 8.96 1.57 4.63
C ILE A 363 7.98 2.73 4.64
N ASP A 364 6.72 2.46 4.90
CA ASP A 364 5.63 3.43 5.00
C ASP A 364 5.95 4.48 6.07
N ILE A 365 6.56 4.07 7.19
CA ILE A 365 6.97 4.96 8.26
C ILE A 365 8.35 5.58 8.00
N ILE A 366 9.31 4.84 7.45
CA ILE A 366 10.72 5.29 7.46
C ILE A 366 11.19 5.98 6.18
N LEU A 367 10.43 5.85 5.08
CA LEU A 367 10.78 6.44 3.78
C LEU A 367 9.67 7.32 3.22
N ASP A 368 8.42 6.89 3.33
CA ASP A 368 7.30 7.64 2.77
C ASP A 368 6.97 8.83 3.69
N ARG A 369 6.96 10.04 3.12
CA ARG A 369 6.67 11.27 3.87
C ARG A 369 5.16 11.44 3.98
N ALA A 370 4.73 12.28 4.92
CA ALA A 370 3.33 12.53 5.18
C ALA A 370 2.75 13.54 4.18
N GLY A 371 2.17 13.02 3.10
CA GLY A 371 1.39 13.76 2.10
C GLY A 371 0.21 12.94 1.61
N PHE A 372 -0.38 13.30 0.46
CA PHE A 372 -1.54 12.61 -0.11
C PHE A 372 -1.33 11.09 -0.21
N TYR A 373 -0.19 10.64 -0.74
CA TYR A 373 0.08 9.22 -0.98
C TYR A 373 -0.17 8.34 0.24
N ILE A 374 0.34 8.73 1.42
CA ILE A 374 0.20 7.95 2.64
C ILE A 374 -1.01 8.38 3.47
N CYS A 375 -1.21 9.68 3.69
CA CYS A 375 -2.26 10.15 4.60
C CYS A 375 -3.65 9.97 3.98
N TRP A 376 -3.87 10.36 2.73
CA TRP A 376 -5.17 10.10 2.06
C TRP A 376 -5.37 8.59 1.87
N GLY A 377 -4.31 7.85 1.57
CA GLY A 377 -4.35 6.38 1.50
C GLY A 377 -4.91 5.74 2.78
N CYS A 378 -4.36 6.09 3.94
CA CYS A 378 -4.83 5.54 5.20
C CYS A 378 -6.19 6.08 5.66
N LEU A 379 -6.51 7.35 5.37
CA LEU A 379 -7.76 7.98 5.80
C LEU A 379 -8.97 7.63 4.92
N VAL A 380 -8.75 7.29 3.64
CA VAL A 380 -9.84 7.09 2.66
C VAL A 380 -9.73 5.75 1.93
N TYR A 381 -8.56 5.44 1.34
CA TYR A 381 -8.40 4.24 0.54
C TYR A 381 -8.56 2.97 1.38
N VAL A 382 -7.98 2.94 2.58
CA VAL A 382 -8.12 1.81 3.51
C VAL A 382 -9.60 1.61 3.90
N PRO A 383 -10.32 2.60 4.46
CA PRO A 383 -11.76 2.47 4.73
C PRO A 383 -12.61 2.09 3.51
N GLY A 384 -12.34 2.69 2.35
CA GLY A 384 -13.16 2.51 1.14
C GLY A 384 -12.93 1.21 0.37
N LEU A 385 -11.79 0.54 0.57
CA LEU A 385 -11.43 -0.66 -0.21
C LEU A 385 -11.15 -1.89 0.66
N TYR A 386 -10.52 -1.76 1.83
CA TYR A 386 -10.04 -2.94 2.57
C TYR A 386 -11.20 -3.74 3.18
N ALA A 387 -12.29 -3.05 3.55
CA ALA A 387 -13.51 -3.67 4.04
C ALA A 387 -14.51 -4.04 2.92
N SER A 388 -14.11 -3.97 1.63
CA SER A 388 -15.04 -4.12 0.49
C SER A 388 -15.72 -5.50 0.45
N VAL A 389 -15.03 -6.55 0.92
CA VAL A 389 -15.61 -7.90 0.99
C VAL A 389 -16.75 -7.96 1.99
N SER A 390 -16.54 -7.46 3.21
CA SER A 390 -17.58 -7.42 4.24
C SER A 390 -18.72 -6.50 3.80
N PHE A 391 -18.41 -5.37 3.17
CA PHE A 391 -19.42 -4.48 2.60
C PHE A 391 -20.32 -5.21 1.57
N TYR A 392 -19.72 -5.96 0.65
CA TYR A 392 -20.44 -6.75 -0.35
C TYR A 392 -21.29 -7.87 0.27
N LEU A 393 -20.75 -8.57 1.28
CA LEU A 393 -21.43 -9.68 1.94
C LEU A 393 -22.71 -9.26 2.68
N VAL A 394 -22.86 -7.98 3.04
CA VAL A 394 -24.10 -7.47 3.62
C VAL A 394 -25.27 -7.64 2.65
N SER A 395 -25.13 -7.31 1.38
CA SER A 395 -26.22 -7.47 0.39
C SER A 395 -26.25 -8.86 -0.26
N HIS A 396 -25.21 -9.67 -0.03
CA HIS A 396 -25.04 -10.99 -0.64
C HIS A 396 -24.75 -12.05 0.43
N PRO A 397 -25.72 -12.39 1.31
CA PRO A 397 -25.51 -13.40 2.32
C PRO A 397 -25.30 -14.77 1.65
N VAL A 398 -24.19 -15.42 1.97
CA VAL A 398 -23.87 -16.78 1.51
C VAL A 398 -23.86 -17.73 2.69
N ASN A 399 -24.60 -18.84 2.58
CA ASN A 399 -24.53 -19.95 3.53
C ASN A 399 -23.59 -21.03 3.00
N LEU A 400 -22.40 -21.13 3.58
CA LEU A 400 -21.34 -22.05 3.14
C LEU A 400 -21.47 -23.45 3.75
N GLY A 401 -22.06 -23.53 4.94
CA GLY A 401 -22.07 -24.72 5.78
C GLY A 401 -20.79 -24.85 6.61
N LEU A 402 -20.90 -25.61 7.70
CA LEU A 402 -19.86 -25.71 8.74
C LEU A 402 -18.51 -26.20 8.20
N ILE A 403 -18.51 -27.14 7.26
CA ILE A 403 -17.28 -27.73 6.70
C ILE A 403 -16.50 -26.68 5.90
N ILE A 404 -17.15 -26.00 4.95
CA ILE A 404 -16.49 -25.01 4.09
C ILE A 404 -16.04 -23.81 4.93
N SER A 405 -16.90 -23.33 5.83
CA SER A 405 -16.56 -22.28 6.79
C SER A 405 -15.35 -22.65 7.66
N GLY A 406 -15.31 -23.90 8.16
CA GLY A 406 -14.18 -24.41 8.94
C GLY A 406 -12.88 -24.48 8.14
N ILE A 407 -12.93 -24.89 6.87
CA ILE A 407 -11.76 -24.91 5.97
C ILE A 407 -11.22 -23.50 5.75
N PHE A 408 -12.07 -22.53 5.40
CA PHE A 408 -11.63 -21.14 5.19
C PHE A 408 -11.07 -20.52 6.46
N LEU A 409 -11.69 -20.74 7.62
CA LEU A 409 -11.16 -20.29 8.91
C LEU A 409 -9.80 -20.89 9.21
N CYS A 410 -9.64 -22.20 9.03
CA CYS A 410 -8.38 -22.89 9.31
C CYS A 410 -7.26 -22.39 8.40
N LEU A 411 -7.48 -22.35 7.09
CA LEU A 411 -6.46 -21.93 6.13
C LEU A 411 -6.16 -20.43 6.21
N GLY A 412 -7.17 -19.60 6.46
CA GLY A 412 -7.00 -18.16 6.69
C GLY A 412 -6.20 -17.87 7.95
N THR A 413 -6.53 -18.54 9.06
CA THR A 413 -5.80 -18.41 10.33
C THR A 413 -4.36 -18.91 10.20
N LEU A 414 -4.15 -20.05 9.53
CA LEU A 414 -2.82 -20.57 9.25
C LEU A 414 -2.00 -19.60 8.41
N SER A 415 -2.61 -18.95 7.41
CA SER A 415 -1.95 -17.93 6.60
C SER A 415 -1.54 -16.72 7.46
N ILE A 416 -2.41 -16.21 8.31
CA ILE A 416 -2.10 -15.11 9.24
C ILE A 416 -0.93 -15.50 10.18
N TYR A 417 -0.96 -16.72 10.71
CA TYR A 417 0.10 -17.26 11.56
C TYR A 417 1.44 -17.37 10.82
N ILE A 418 1.49 -17.96 9.62
CA ILE A 418 2.73 -18.11 8.84
C ILE A 418 3.31 -16.74 8.49
N ASN A 419 2.47 -15.76 8.15
CA ASN A 419 2.92 -14.39 7.90
C ASN A 419 3.59 -13.79 9.15
N PHE A 420 2.94 -13.91 10.32
CA PHE A 420 3.52 -13.46 11.59
C PHE A 420 4.83 -14.20 11.92
N ALA A 421 4.85 -15.52 11.78
CA ALA A 421 6.02 -16.35 12.08
C ALA A 421 7.21 -16.01 11.16
N ALA A 422 6.96 -15.67 9.90
CA ALA A 422 8.00 -15.24 8.97
C ALA A 422 8.66 -13.92 9.40
N ASP A 423 7.88 -12.92 9.79
CA ASP A 423 8.42 -11.66 10.29
C ASP A 423 9.10 -11.80 11.65
N ASN A 424 8.52 -12.59 12.55
CA ASN A 424 9.11 -12.87 13.86
C ASN A 424 10.48 -13.56 13.72
N GLN A 425 10.61 -14.57 12.84
CA GLN A 425 11.89 -15.25 12.57
C GLN A 425 13.00 -14.27 12.16
N LYS A 426 12.69 -13.28 11.31
CA LYS A 426 13.66 -12.25 10.92
C LYS A 426 14.05 -11.35 12.09
N GLN A 427 13.10 -11.01 12.95
CA GLN A 427 13.37 -10.19 14.13
C GLN A 427 14.21 -10.95 15.15
N GLU A 428 13.83 -12.17 15.51
CA GLU A 428 14.56 -13.01 16.46
C GLU A 428 16.02 -13.23 16.04
N VAL A 429 16.25 -13.58 14.77
CA VAL A 429 17.62 -13.77 14.26
C VAL A 429 18.46 -12.50 14.36
N ARG A 430 17.85 -11.34 14.12
CA ARG A 430 18.55 -10.04 14.25
C ARG A 430 18.80 -9.68 15.71
N HIS A 431 17.85 -9.96 16.60
CA HIS A 431 17.98 -9.71 18.04
C HIS A 431 19.02 -10.62 18.69
N ALA A 432 19.10 -11.89 18.26
CA ALA A 432 20.09 -12.85 18.73
C ALA A 432 21.47 -12.68 18.06
N ASP A 433 21.65 -11.71 17.16
CA ASP A 433 22.86 -11.54 16.33
C ASP A 433 23.28 -12.84 15.60
N GLY A 434 22.29 -13.62 15.15
CA GLY A 434 22.48 -14.93 14.53
C GLY A 434 22.75 -16.10 15.49
N ASN A 435 22.81 -15.85 16.80
CA ASN A 435 23.02 -16.87 17.84
C ASN A 435 21.70 -17.54 18.26
N CYS A 436 20.98 -18.08 17.28
CA CYS A 436 19.74 -18.82 17.50
C CYS A 436 19.68 -20.02 16.54
N LEU A 437 18.59 -20.80 16.60
CA LEU A 437 18.29 -21.84 15.63
C LEU A 437 17.11 -21.42 14.76
N VAL A 438 17.21 -21.67 13.45
CA VAL A 438 16.12 -21.52 12.49
C VAL A 438 15.80 -22.91 11.95
N TRP A 439 14.61 -23.41 12.27
CA TRP A 439 14.17 -24.78 11.94
C TRP A 439 15.18 -25.86 12.35
N GLY A 440 15.71 -25.76 13.57
CA GLY A 440 16.64 -26.72 14.16
C GLY A 440 18.08 -26.63 13.65
N ARG A 441 18.43 -25.66 12.81
CA ARG A 441 19.78 -25.47 12.27
C ARG A 441 20.30 -24.06 12.54
N LYS A 442 21.63 -23.89 12.58
CA LYS A 442 22.24 -22.55 12.67
C LYS A 442 21.83 -21.73 11.44
N PRO A 443 21.35 -20.49 11.60
CA PRO A 443 20.88 -19.68 10.49
C PRO A 443 22.02 -19.33 9.54
N GLU A 444 21.71 -19.33 8.26
CA GLU A 444 22.61 -18.82 7.24
C GLU A 444 22.43 -17.30 7.14
N ILE A 445 23.48 -16.55 7.46
CA ILE A 445 23.44 -15.09 7.53
C ILE A 445 24.56 -14.46 6.71
N ILE A 446 24.28 -13.28 6.15
CA ILE A 446 25.28 -12.40 5.54
C ILE A 446 25.35 -11.13 6.40
N ARG A 447 26.55 -10.79 6.88
CA ARG A 447 26.82 -9.56 7.64
C ARG A 447 27.14 -8.43 6.67
N ALA A 448 26.12 -7.67 6.31
CA ALA A 448 26.22 -6.59 5.34
C ALA A 448 26.65 -5.29 6.01
N LYS A 449 27.80 -4.76 5.59
CA LYS A 449 28.32 -3.46 6.05
C LYS A 449 27.89 -2.36 5.09
N TYR A 450 27.51 -1.20 5.63
CA TYR A 450 27.08 -0.03 4.84
C TYR A 450 27.42 1.28 5.55
N HIS A 451 27.63 2.34 4.76
CA HIS A 451 27.89 3.69 5.25
C HIS A 451 26.60 4.49 5.40
N LEU A 452 26.55 5.33 6.42
CA LEU A 452 25.54 6.38 6.59
C LEU A 452 25.99 7.69 5.92
N GLU A 453 25.05 8.63 5.69
CA GLU A 453 25.36 9.95 5.10
C GLU A 453 26.35 10.78 5.93
N ASN A 454 26.40 10.53 7.24
CA ASN A 454 27.37 11.16 8.15
C ASN A 454 28.76 10.50 8.12
N GLY A 455 28.96 9.46 7.32
CA GLY A 455 30.21 8.70 7.18
C GLY A 455 30.32 7.45 8.07
N ASP A 456 29.44 7.28 9.06
CA ASP A 456 29.51 6.18 10.01
C ASP A 456 29.27 4.82 9.35
N MET A 457 30.06 3.83 9.75
CA MET A 457 29.89 2.44 9.32
C MET A 457 28.92 1.69 10.22
N LYS A 458 27.93 1.04 9.61
CA LYS A 458 26.98 0.15 10.29
C LYS A 458 26.97 -1.23 9.65
N GLU A 459 26.61 -2.21 10.47
CA GLU A 459 26.40 -3.60 10.03
C GLU A 459 24.93 -3.98 10.17
N SER A 460 24.45 -4.86 9.30
CA SER A 460 23.11 -5.45 9.39
C SER A 460 23.10 -6.88 8.88
N ILE A 461 22.22 -7.70 9.46
CA ILE A 461 22.07 -9.12 9.10
C ILE A 461 21.04 -9.27 7.97
N LEU A 462 21.46 -9.95 6.89
CA LEU A 462 20.59 -10.53 5.87
C LEU A 462 20.46 -12.04 6.14
N LEU A 463 19.23 -12.50 6.33
CA LEU A 463 18.91 -13.88 6.67
C LEU A 463 18.57 -14.67 5.40
N ALA A 464 19.34 -15.73 5.12
CA ALA A 464 19.21 -16.59 3.93
C ALA A 464 18.74 -18.02 4.27
N SER A 465 18.15 -18.22 5.45
CA SER A 465 17.59 -19.51 5.89
C SER A 465 16.15 -19.37 6.38
N GLY A 466 15.46 -20.50 6.58
CA GLY A 466 14.05 -20.51 6.97
C GLY A 466 13.15 -19.94 5.88
N TRP A 467 12.15 -19.15 6.26
CA TRP A 467 11.25 -18.50 5.31
C TRP A 467 11.99 -17.59 4.33
N TRP A 468 12.98 -16.86 4.84
CA TRP A 468 13.80 -15.91 4.08
C TRP A 468 14.87 -16.59 3.20
N GLY A 469 15.05 -17.90 3.32
CA GLY A 469 15.82 -18.72 2.39
C GLY A 469 14.99 -19.26 1.22
N LEU A 470 13.66 -19.34 1.37
CA LEU A 470 12.76 -19.80 0.28
C LEU A 470 12.53 -18.70 -0.76
N SER A 471 12.33 -17.47 -0.32
CA SER A 471 12.23 -16.29 -1.17
C SER A 471 12.53 -15.02 -0.36
N ARG A 472 12.95 -13.95 -1.04
CA ARG A 472 13.34 -12.68 -0.40
C ARG A 472 12.17 -12.00 0.33
N HIS A 473 10.95 -12.25 -0.10
CA HIS A 473 9.72 -11.70 0.47
C HIS A 473 8.69 -12.79 0.77
N PHE A 474 9.09 -13.92 1.37
CA PHE A 474 8.20 -15.06 1.62
C PHE A 474 6.90 -14.68 2.32
N HIS A 475 6.94 -13.81 3.33
CA HIS A 475 5.77 -13.27 4.04
C HIS A 475 4.67 -12.68 3.13
N TYR A 476 4.97 -12.28 1.90
CA TYR A 476 3.97 -11.80 0.94
C TYR A 476 3.03 -12.92 0.44
N ILE A 477 3.49 -14.19 0.38
CA ILE A 477 2.62 -15.31 0.02
C ILE A 477 1.47 -15.49 1.03
N PRO A 478 1.73 -15.70 2.33
CA PRO A 478 0.65 -15.84 3.29
C PRO A 478 -0.18 -14.55 3.43
N GLU A 479 0.38 -13.36 3.12
CA GLU A 479 -0.36 -12.10 3.03
C GLU A 479 -1.41 -12.12 1.89
N ILE A 480 -1.06 -12.67 0.72
CA ILE A 480 -2.00 -12.86 -0.39
C ILE A 480 -3.01 -13.96 -0.05
N MET A 481 -2.58 -15.04 0.61
CA MET A 481 -3.45 -16.16 0.97
C MET A 481 -4.49 -15.77 2.03
N LEU A 482 -4.11 -15.05 3.09
CA LEU A 482 -5.08 -14.57 4.09
C LEU A 482 -6.12 -13.65 3.44
N ALA A 483 -5.69 -12.80 2.49
CA ALA A 483 -6.58 -11.92 1.75
C ALA A 483 -7.57 -12.69 0.88
N PHE A 484 -7.11 -13.79 0.28
CA PHE A 484 -7.96 -14.70 -0.46
C PHE A 484 -8.97 -15.39 0.46
N PHE A 485 -8.53 -15.93 1.61
CA PHE A 485 -9.40 -16.73 2.48
C PHE A 485 -10.49 -15.93 3.21
N TRP A 486 -10.30 -14.63 3.45
CA TRP A 486 -11.41 -13.79 3.90
C TRP A 486 -12.31 -13.28 2.78
N SER A 487 -11.88 -13.39 1.51
CA SER A 487 -12.66 -12.98 0.33
C SER A 487 -13.48 -14.12 -0.28
N ALA A 488 -12.91 -15.33 -0.27
CA ALA A 488 -13.53 -16.56 -0.77
C ALA A 488 -14.92 -16.91 -0.18
N PRO A 489 -15.27 -16.53 1.06
CA PRO A 489 -16.63 -16.69 1.57
C PRO A 489 -17.72 -16.03 0.72
N ALA A 490 -17.39 -15.00 -0.07
CA ALA A 490 -18.32 -14.35 -1.00
C ALA A 490 -18.55 -15.14 -2.30
N LEU A 491 -17.88 -16.29 -2.46
CA LEU A 491 -17.85 -17.10 -3.68
C LEU A 491 -17.35 -16.29 -4.90
N PHE A 492 -17.52 -16.85 -6.10
CA PHE A 492 -16.87 -16.37 -7.32
C PHE A 492 -17.84 -15.73 -8.32
N ASN A 493 -19.02 -15.30 -7.87
CA ASN A 493 -20.04 -14.72 -8.75
C ASN A 493 -19.69 -13.30 -9.21
N ASN A 494 -19.03 -12.52 -8.33
CA ASN A 494 -18.68 -11.13 -8.57
C ASN A 494 -17.21 -10.87 -8.22
N LEU A 495 -16.59 -9.89 -8.87
CA LEU A 495 -15.17 -9.55 -8.67
C LEU A 495 -14.96 -8.59 -7.48
N MET A 496 -15.99 -7.84 -7.07
CA MET A 496 -15.89 -6.84 -6.01
C MET A 496 -15.31 -7.37 -4.68
N PRO A 497 -15.67 -8.58 -4.18
CA PRO A 497 -15.06 -9.14 -2.97
C PRO A 497 -13.54 -9.27 -3.04
N TYR A 498 -12.99 -9.46 -4.24
CA TYR A 498 -11.55 -9.67 -4.48
C TYR A 498 -10.79 -8.38 -4.77
N THR A 499 -11.44 -7.22 -4.66
CA THR A 499 -10.83 -5.89 -4.93
C THR A 499 -9.60 -5.65 -4.05
N TYR A 500 -9.71 -5.95 -2.75
CA TYR A 500 -8.58 -5.88 -1.82
C TYR A 500 -7.44 -6.82 -2.24
N LEU A 501 -7.75 -8.09 -2.54
CA LEU A 501 -6.76 -9.08 -2.96
C LEU A 501 -5.98 -8.63 -4.22
N ILE A 502 -6.70 -8.10 -5.21
CA ILE A 502 -6.11 -7.60 -6.46
C ILE A 502 -5.22 -6.38 -6.17
N SER A 503 -5.73 -5.41 -5.39
CA SER A 503 -4.96 -4.23 -4.98
C SER A 503 -3.69 -4.63 -4.22
N LEU A 504 -3.80 -5.60 -3.31
CA LEU A 504 -2.69 -6.11 -2.51
C LEU A 504 -1.63 -6.79 -3.39
N LEU A 505 -2.04 -7.65 -4.34
CA LEU A 505 -1.10 -8.30 -5.26
C LEU A 505 -0.25 -7.27 -6.01
N ILE A 506 -0.89 -6.24 -6.56
CA ILE A 506 -0.22 -5.17 -7.30
C ILE A 506 0.72 -4.39 -6.37
N LEU A 507 0.25 -4.07 -5.16
CA LEU A 507 1.05 -3.38 -4.14
C LEU A 507 2.29 -4.19 -3.77
N LEU A 508 2.17 -5.49 -3.49
CA LEU A 508 3.28 -6.34 -3.06
C LEU A 508 4.30 -6.59 -4.16
N VAL A 509 3.85 -6.75 -5.42
CA VAL A 509 4.76 -6.83 -6.56
C VAL A 509 5.56 -5.53 -6.68
N HIS A 510 4.88 -4.37 -6.71
CA HIS A 510 5.56 -3.08 -6.78
C HIS A 510 6.50 -2.84 -5.58
N ARG A 511 6.06 -3.21 -4.38
CA ARG A 511 6.87 -3.12 -3.15
C ARG A 511 8.10 -4.00 -3.23
N SER A 512 8.01 -5.21 -3.77
CA SER A 512 9.17 -6.09 -3.92
C SER A 512 10.28 -5.48 -4.80
N TYR A 513 9.93 -4.71 -5.84
CA TYR A 513 10.92 -4.01 -6.67
C TYR A 513 11.54 -2.82 -5.95
N ARG A 514 10.73 -2.05 -5.22
CA ARG A 514 11.21 -0.92 -4.41
C ARG A 514 12.17 -1.38 -3.31
N ASP A 515 11.81 -2.45 -2.62
CA ASP A 515 12.62 -3.02 -1.54
C ASP A 515 13.94 -3.56 -2.07
N ASP A 516 13.92 -4.24 -3.23
CA ASP A 516 15.11 -4.77 -3.90
C ASP A 516 16.07 -3.65 -4.32
N SER A 517 15.56 -2.58 -4.93
CA SER A 517 16.37 -1.40 -5.28
C SER A 517 16.96 -0.70 -4.04
N LYS A 518 16.14 -0.52 -3.00
CA LYS A 518 16.58 0.04 -1.72
C LYS A 518 17.69 -0.81 -1.09
N CYS A 519 17.52 -2.13 -1.04
CA CYS A 519 18.50 -3.03 -0.44
C CYS A 519 19.77 -3.12 -1.28
N ASN A 520 19.68 -3.08 -2.60
CA ASN A 520 20.84 -3.00 -3.50
C ASN A 520 21.64 -1.71 -3.25
N ASN A 521 20.96 -0.56 -3.19
CA ASN A 521 21.61 0.73 -2.94
C ASN A 521 22.22 0.83 -1.54
N LYS A 522 21.62 0.15 -0.56
CA LYS A 522 22.11 0.16 0.82
C LYS A 522 23.27 -0.83 1.05
N TYR A 523 23.16 -2.06 0.54
CA TYR A 523 24.08 -3.16 0.89
C TYR A 523 25.02 -3.57 -0.26
N GLY A 524 24.80 -3.07 -1.48
CA GLY A 524 25.68 -3.29 -2.64
C GLY A 524 26.00 -4.77 -2.87
N ILE A 525 27.29 -5.10 -2.84
CA ILE A 525 27.79 -6.47 -3.07
C ILE A 525 27.16 -7.53 -2.14
N PHE A 526 26.83 -7.17 -0.89
CA PHE A 526 26.20 -8.10 0.05
C PHE A 526 24.76 -8.42 -0.34
N TRP A 527 24.07 -7.47 -0.98
CA TRP A 527 22.75 -7.72 -1.55
C TRP A 527 22.84 -8.67 -2.75
N LEU A 528 23.82 -8.48 -3.62
CA LEU A 528 24.05 -9.38 -4.76
C LEU A 528 24.37 -10.80 -4.30
N GLU A 529 25.18 -10.96 -3.25
CA GLU A 529 25.41 -12.27 -2.62
C GLU A 529 24.11 -12.87 -2.09
N TYR A 530 23.29 -12.09 -1.39
CA TYR A 530 21.98 -12.53 -0.89
C TYR A 530 21.05 -12.96 -2.04
N CYS A 531 20.98 -12.19 -3.12
CA CYS A 531 20.19 -12.52 -4.30
C CYS A 531 20.66 -13.80 -5.02
N LYS A 532 21.96 -14.13 -4.96
CA LYS A 532 22.48 -15.40 -5.48
C LYS A 532 22.03 -16.59 -4.63
N LYS A 533 22.00 -16.44 -3.31
CA LYS A 533 21.55 -17.50 -2.39
C LYS A 533 20.03 -17.70 -2.44
N VAL A 534 19.28 -16.61 -2.54
CA VAL A 534 17.82 -16.60 -2.52
C VAL A 534 17.33 -15.93 -3.80
N PRO A 535 17.26 -16.65 -4.95
CA PRO A 535 17.02 -16.05 -6.26
C PRO A 535 15.59 -15.51 -6.47
N HIS A 536 14.60 -16.10 -5.80
CA HIS A 536 13.18 -15.77 -5.95
C HIS A 536 12.75 -14.56 -5.11
N LYS A 537 11.96 -13.65 -5.70
CA LYS A 537 11.44 -12.47 -5.01
C LYS A 537 10.32 -12.83 -4.05
N ILE A 538 9.24 -13.43 -4.55
CA ILE A 538 8.01 -13.68 -3.79
C ILE A 538 7.67 -15.16 -3.83
N VAL A 539 7.56 -15.76 -5.02
CA VAL A 539 7.08 -17.14 -5.18
C VAL A 539 8.28 -18.04 -5.46
N PRO A 540 8.66 -18.92 -4.52
CA PRO A 540 9.75 -19.87 -4.74
C PRO A 540 9.54 -20.62 -6.05
N PHE A 541 10.61 -20.79 -6.81
CA PHE A 541 10.63 -21.52 -8.10
C PHE A 541 9.85 -20.87 -9.24
N LEU A 542 9.25 -19.68 -9.06
CA LEU A 542 8.48 -18.98 -10.09
C LEU A 542 8.90 -17.52 -10.29
N PHE A 543 8.94 -16.72 -9.22
CA PHE A 543 9.14 -15.26 -9.27
C PHE A 543 10.01 -14.74 -8.14
#